data_AF-A0A4D4JEL7-F1
#
_entry.id   AF-A0A4D4JEL7-F1
#
_cell.length_a   1.000
_cell.length_b   1.000
_cell.length_c   1.000
_cell.angle_alpha   90.00
_cell.angle_beta   90.00
_cell.angle_gamma   90.00
#
_symmetry.space_group_name_H-M   'P 1'
#
loop_
_entity.id
_entity.type
_entity.pdbx_description
1 polymer ?
#
loop_
_entity_poly.entity_id
_entity_poly.type
_entity_poly.pdbx_seq_one_letter_code
_entity_poly.pdbx_strand_id
1 'polypeptide(L)' 'MRHRRREAEIRISVNNRRCHRYGFCVMEAPDVFWLVEDGQLRFDSRPDITRRDQARMAARICPMQAIGIQERAK' A
#
# COMPACT_ATOMS: atom_id res chain seq x y z
N MET A 1 23.54 8.83 -16.67
CA MET A 1 22.23 8.19 -16.45
C MET A 1 21.88 8.30 -14.95
N ARG A 2 21.65 9.51 -14.42
CA ARG A 2 20.36 10.21 -14.32
C ARG A 2 19.24 9.29 -13.82
N HIS A 3 19.01 9.27 -12.50
CA HIS A 3 17.69 9.33 -11.84
C HIS A 3 17.91 9.59 -10.35
N ARG A 4 18.41 10.78 -10.00
CA ARG A 4 18.34 11.31 -8.63
C ARG A 4 16.93 11.84 -8.38
N ARG A 5 15.92 10.97 -8.53
CA ARG A 5 14.54 11.26 -8.18
C ARG A 5 14.43 11.13 -6.66
N ARG A 6 14.58 12.25 -5.95
CA ARG A 6 13.93 12.42 -4.63
C ARG A 6 12.43 12.58 -4.91
N GLU A 7 11.80 11.55 -5.46
CA GLU A 7 10.34 11.45 -5.50
C GLU A 7 9.90 11.22 -4.06
N ALA A 8 8.82 11.87 -3.63
CA ALA A 8 8.35 11.77 -2.26
C ALA A 8 8.23 10.28 -1.89
N GLU A 9 8.96 9.86 -0.85
CA GLU A 9 8.99 8.44 -0.48
C GLU A 9 7.68 8.13 0.24
N ILE A 10 6.88 7.27 -0.37
CA ILE A 10 5.72 6.66 0.27
C ILE A 10 6.16 5.29 0.72
N ARG A 11 5.92 4.99 1.98
CA ARG A 11 6.19 3.69 2.56
C ARG A 11 4.91 3.08 3.09
N ILE A 12 4.56 1.93 2.55
CA ILE A 12 3.41 1.14 2.97
C ILE A 12 3.88 0.03 3.89
N SER A 13 3.09 -0.21 4.92
CA SER A 13 3.25 -1.31 5.86
C SER A 13 1.90 -1.96 6.12
N VAL A 14 1.86 -3.28 6.20
CA VAL A 14 0.63 -4.02 6.54
C VAL A 14 0.89 -4.84 7.79
N ASN A 15 0.03 -4.68 8.78
CA ASN A 15 0.04 -5.50 9.98
C ASN A 15 -0.68 -6.82 9.72
N ASN A 16 0.09 -7.87 9.44
CA ASN A 16 -0.43 -9.21 9.17
C ASN A 16 -1.19 -9.84 10.36
N ARG A 17 -0.96 -9.37 11.60
CA ARG A 17 -1.73 -9.86 12.76
C ARG A 17 -3.16 -9.31 12.82
N ARG A 18 -3.39 -8.13 12.23
CA ARG A 18 -4.71 -7.48 12.14
C ARG A 18 -5.38 -7.71 10.78
N CYS A 19 -4.60 -8.04 9.75
CA CYS A 19 -5.10 -8.21 8.40
C CYS A 19 -5.86 -9.54 8.26
N HIS A 20 -7.19 -9.48 8.18
CA HIS A 20 -8.02 -10.64 7.86
C HIS A 20 -8.21 -10.89 6.37
N ARG A 21 -7.50 -10.14 5.50
CA ARG A 21 -7.46 -10.37 4.04
C ARG A 21 -8.83 -10.28 3.36
N TYR A 22 -9.63 -9.30 3.76
CA TYR A 22 -10.92 -8.98 3.11
C TYR A 22 -10.81 -8.58 1.63
N GLY A 23 -9.59 -8.26 1.13
CA GLY A 23 -9.37 -7.94 -0.28
C GLY A 23 -9.73 -6.52 -0.71
N PHE A 24 -10.33 -5.71 0.17
CA PHE A 24 -10.67 -4.31 -0.12
C PHE A 24 -9.51 -3.46 -0.62
N CYS A 25 -8.31 -3.62 -0.06
CA CYS A 25 -7.12 -2.89 -0.52
C CYS A 25 -6.72 -3.24 -1.96
N VAL A 26 -6.98 -4.46 -2.41
CA VAL A 26 -6.73 -4.91 -3.79
C VAL A 26 -7.74 -4.28 -4.75
N MET A 27 -8.98 -4.04 -4.30
CA MET A 27 -9.99 -3.39 -5.14
C MET A 27 -9.69 -1.90 -5.36
N GLU A 28 -9.24 -1.18 -4.33
CA GLU A 28 -8.90 0.25 -4.44
C GLU A 28 -7.57 0.49 -5.14
N ALA A 29 -6.61 -0.39 -4.90
CA ALA A 29 -5.25 -0.25 -5.40
C ALA A 29 -4.73 -1.61 -5.88
N PRO A 30 -5.30 -2.16 -6.97
CA PRO A 30 -4.88 -3.45 -7.56
C PRO A 30 -3.44 -3.41 -8.08
N ASP A 31 -2.96 -2.19 -8.26
CA ASP A 31 -1.65 -1.80 -8.69
C ASP A 31 -0.61 -1.82 -7.54
N VAL A 32 -1.06 -1.79 -6.29
CA VAL A 32 -0.19 -1.70 -5.10
C VAL A 32 -0.33 -2.94 -4.22
N PHE A 33 -1.52 -3.54 -4.17
CA PHE A 33 -1.82 -4.70 -3.33
C PHE A 33 -2.33 -5.86 -4.20
N TRP A 34 -1.89 -7.07 -3.88
CA TRP A 34 -2.28 -8.31 -4.53
C TRP A 34 -2.58 -9.36 -3.49
N LEU A 35 -3.76 -9.99 -3.56
CA LEU A 35 -4.04 -11.18 -2.78
C LEU A 35 -3.64 -12.39 -3.63
N VAL A 36 -2.65 -13.16 -3.19
CA VAL A 36 -2.26 -14.41 -3.88
C VAL A 36 -3.10 -15.58 -3.39
N GLU A 37 -3.18 -16.63 -4.21
CA GLU A 37 -4.02 -17.82 -3.95
C GLU A 37 -3.73 -18.52 -2.63
N ASP A 38 -2.50 -18.43 -2.12
CA ASP A 38 -2.10 -18.91 -0.79
C ASP A 38 -2.74 -18.13 0.38
N GLY A 39 -3.62 -17.18 0.09
CA GLY A 39 -4.24 -16.31 1.08
C GLY A 39 -3.22 -15.39 1.74
N GLN A 40 -2.16 -15.00 1.03
CA GLN A 40 -1.20 -13.99 1.51
C GLN A 40 -1.45 -12.67 0.79
N LEU A 41 -1.42 -11.56 1.53
CA LEU A 41 -1.45 -10.24 0.93
C LEU A 41 -0.03 -9.80 0.58
N ARG A 42 0.25 -9.66 -0.71
CA ARG A 42 1.45 -9.02 -1.22
C ARG A 42 1.16 -7.56 -1.51
N PHE A 43 2.16 -6.71 -1.35
CA PHE A 43 2.04 -5.30 -1.68
C PHE A 43 3.39 -4.69 -1.97
N ASP A 44 3.39 -3.60 -2.74
CA ASP A 44 4.58 -2.78 -2.91
C ASP A 44 4.75 -1.87 -1.70
N SER A 45 5.86 -2.04 -0.99
CA SER A 45 6.20 -1.20 0.16
C SER A 45 6.60 0.22 -0.23
N ARG A 46 6.97 0.47 -1.49
CA ARG A 46 7.41 1.78 -2.00
C ARG A 46 6.82 2.05 -3.39
N PRO A 47 5.49 2.21 -3.48
CA PRO A 47 4.88 2.54 -4.76
C PRO A 47 5.23 3.96 -5.18
N ASP A 48 5.06 4.23 -6.47
CA ASP A 48 5.20 5.56 -7.06
C ASP A 48 4.26 6.59 -6.38
N ILE A 49 4.69 7.84 -6.33
CA ILE A 49 3.91 8.94 -5.74
C ILE A 49 2.54 9.12 -6.40
N THR A 50 2.40 8.76 -7.68
CA THR A 50 1.12 8.74 -8.40
C THR A 50 0.09 7.79 -7.76
N ARG A 51 0.54 6.75 -7.06
CA ARG A 51 -0.32 5.77 -6.35
C ARG A 51 -0.59 6.15 -4.89
N ARG A 52 -0.13 7.32 -4.43
CA ARG A 52 -0.34 7.82 -3.06
C ARG A 52 -1.79 7.82 -2.64
N ASP A 53 -2.64 8.41 -3.47
CA ASP A 53 -4.05 8.60 -3.14
C ASP A 53 -4.79 7.26 -3.10
N GLN A 54 -4.47 6.34 -4.01
CA GLN A 54 -4.97 4.97 -4.03
C GLN A 54 -4.54 4.20 -2.77
N ALA A 55 -3.26 4.27 -2.41
CA ALA A 55 -2.77 3.67 -1.17
C ALA A 55 -3.48 4.24 0.07
N ARG A 56 -3.66 5.57 0.12
CA ARG A 56 -4.37 6.25 1.21
C ARG A 56 -5.83 5.84 1.29
N MET A 57 -6.50 5.67 0.16
CA MET A 57 -7.87 5.17 0.12
C MET A 57 -7.94 3.72 0.61
N ALA A 58 -7.06 2.84 0.11
CA ALA A 58 -6.96 1.46 0.55
C ALA A 58 -6.80 1.33 2.08
N ALA A 59 -5.97 2.19 2.69
CA ALA A 59 -5.83 2.24 4.14
C ALA A 59 -7.09 2.73 4.87
N ARG A 60 -7.81 3.70 4.31
CA ARG A 60 -9.06 4.23 4.88
C ARG A 60 -10.20 3.23 4.85
N ILE A 61 -10.34 2.50 3.76
CA ILE A 61 -11.43 1.53 3.61
C ILE A 61 -11.13 0.20 4.29
N CYS A 62 -9.90 -0.02 4.78
CA CYS A 62 -9.51 -1.23 5.48
C CYS A 62 -10.30 -1.34 6.79
N PRO A 63 -11.23 -2.32 6.93
CA PRO A 63 -12.09 -2.42 8.12
C PRO A 63 -11.29 -2.64 9.41
N MET A 64 -10.17 -3.35 9.29
CA MET A 64 -9.29 -3.68 10.41
C MET A 64 -8.25 -2.60 10.71
N GLN A 65 -8.18 -1.53 9.88
CA GLN A 65 -7.14 -0.52 9.94
C GLN A 65 -5.73 -1.13 10.04
N ALA A 66 -5.48 -2.16 9.22
CA ALA A 66 -4.22 -2.92 9.24
C ALA A 66 -3.11 -2.27 8.39
N ILE A 67 -3.44 -1.27 7.58
CA ILE A 67 -2.52 -0.65 6.61
C ILE A 67 -2.00 0.67 7.21
N GLY A 68 -0.68 0.77 7.34
CA GLY A 68 0.03 1.97 7.75
C GLY A 68 0.75 2.61 6.56
N ILE A 69 0.58 3.92 6.40
CA ILE A 69 1.23 4.70 5.34
C ILE A 69 2.12 5.74 6.00
N GLN A 70 3.34 5.86 5.50
CA GLN A 70 4.32 6.84 5.93
C GLN A 70 4.76 7.62 4.70
N GLU A 71 4.62 8.93 4.72
CA GLU A 71 4.97 9.81 3.61
C GLU A 71 6.08 10.72 4.08
N ARG A 72 7.23 10.68 3.39
CA ARG A 72 8.36 11.57 3.66
C ARG A 72 8.37 12.65 2.59
N ALA A 73 7.77 13.80 2.90
CA ALA A 73 8.01 15.03 2.15
C ALA A 73 9.34 15.63 2.64
N LYS A 74 10.26 15.94 1.72
CA LYS A 74 11.57 16.50 2.04
C LYS A 74 11.62 17.99 1.72
#